data_AF-A0AAW2M3R6-F1
#
_entry.id   AF-A0AAW2M3R6-F1
#
_cell.length_a   1.000
_cell.length_b   1.000
_cell.length_c   1.000
_cell.angle_alpha   90.00
_cell.angle_beta   90.00
_cell.angle_gamma   90.00
#
_symmetry.space_group_name_H-M   'P 1'
#
loop_
_entity.id
_entity.type
_entity.pdbx_description
1 polymer ?
#
loop_
_entity_poly.entity_id
_entity_poly.type
_entity_poly.pdbx_seq_one_letter_code
_entity_poly.pdbx_strand_id
1 'polypeptide(L)'
;MKGNNFQVEKNVFVVFYSGERAKNKILKICDAFGANRYPFPDDISKQYQMITEVSGKLSELKTTIDIGQLHRANLLQSIGYEFEQWNLLKAGVLPLQQISYVWRLGPWNMLVSCNIIFHTSGEETVQPDPKWHGTRSELPFLNSLKMKMSILLGIVQMNLGIILSYYNAKFFRNDLNVWYQFVPQMIFLNSLFGYLSLLIIVKWCTGSQADLYHVMIYMFLSPTDDLGENQLFMGQKYLQIALLLAALVAVPWMLFPKPFLLKKQHEERHRGQSYALLDSTEDDSFELEEHKGSHGHEEFEFSEVFVHQVIHTIEFVLGAVSNTASYLLAHSELSSVFYEKVLLLAWGYNNVFILITGIVVFICATVGVLLLMETLSAFLHALRLHWVEFQSKFYQGDGYKFSPFSFVSIGDDEE
;
A
#
# COMPACT_ATOMS: atom_id res chain seq x y z
N MET A 1 -2.77 41.17 16.02
CA MET A 1 -4.12 41.77 16.25
C MET A 1 -4.98 41.47 15.04
N LYS A 2 -5.94 40.54 15.16
CA LYS A 2 -6.92 40.21 14.12
C LYS A 2 -7.89 41.40 13.97
N GLY A 3 -7.68 42.24 12.98
CA GLY A 3 -8.63 43.28 12.59
C GLY A 3 -9.79 42.64 11.84
N ASN A 4 -10.88 42.33 12.53
CA ASN A 4 -12.11 41.92 11.88
C ASN A 4 -12.67 43.10 11.07
N ASN A 5 -12.57 43.02 9.74
CA ASN A 5 -13.15 43.96 8.77
C ASN A 5 -14.67 43.77 8.62
N PHE A 6 -15.43 43.88 9.71
CA PHE A 6 -16.88 44.04 9.59
C PHE A 6 -17.21 45.52 9.43
N GLN A 7 -18.07 45.87 8.46
CA GLN A 7 -18.66 47.20 8.39
C GLN A 7 -19.46 47.42 9.68
N VAL A 8 -18.95 48.27 10.57
CA VAL A 8 -19.64 48.62 11.82
C VAL A 8 -20.60 49.77 11.54
N GLU A 9 -21.91 49.51 11.57
CA GLU A 9 -22.92 50.55 11.57
C GLU A 9 -22.82 51.37 12.87
N LYS A 10 -22.70 52.69 12.74
CA LYS A 10 -22.58 53.62 13.87
C LYS A 10 -23.74 54.60 13.86
N ASN A 11 -24.41 54.73 15.00
CA ASN A 11 -25.49 55.70 15.22
C ASN A 11 -24.99 56.94 15.95
N VAL A 12 -25.49 58.12 15.57
CA VAL A 12 -25.16 59.40 16.20
C VAL A 12 -26.37 59.88 17.00
N PHE A 13 -26.14 60.37 18.23
CA PHE A 13 -27.19 60.90 19.10
C PHE A 13 -26.72 62.18 19.81
N VAL A 14 -27.67 63.04 20.19
CA VAL A 14 -27.43 64.30 20.91
C VAL A 14 -28.22 64.27 22.21
N VAL A 15 -27.60 64.69 23.31
CA VAL A 15 -28.22 64.72 24.64
C VAL A 15 -28.20 66.13 25.20
N PHE A 16 -29.38 66.71 25.43
CA PHE A 16 -29.53 67.99 26.11
C PHE A 16 -29.61 67.76 27.63
N TYR A 17 -28.88 68.56 28.41
CA TYR A 17 -28.87 68.49 29.87
C TYR A 17 -28.79 69.90 30.45
N SER A 18 -29.28 70.06 31.68
CA SER A 18 -29.15 71.30 32.45
C SER A 18 -28.48 70.98 33.79
N GLY A 19 -27.42 71.75 34.13
CA GLY A 19 -26.65 71.59 35.36
C GLY A 19 -25.41 70.69 35.26
N GLU A 20 -24.37 71.05 36.00
CA GLU A 20 -23.03 70.44 35.90
C GLU A 20 -22.93 69.03 36.48
N ARG A 21 -23.75 68.72 37.49
CA ARG A 21 -23.85 67.36 38.05
C ARG A 21 -24.40 66.34 37.04
N ALA A 22 -25.33 66.75 36.18
CA ALA A 22 -25.90 65.90 35.13
C ALA A 22 -24.88 65.64 34.01
N LYS A 23 -24.17 66.69 33.56
CA LYS A 23 -23.07 66.61 32.60
C LYS A 23 -22.05 65.53 32.98
N ASN A 24 -21.54 65.59 34.21
CA ASN A 24 -20.49 64.68 34.68
C ASN A 24 -20.96 63.21 34.76
N LYS A 25 -22.24 62.97 35.04
CA LYS A 25 -22.82 61.61 35.01
C LYS A 25 -22.94 61.08 33.58
N ILE A 26 -23.46 61.90 32.65
CA ILE A 26 -23.61 61.53 31.24
C ILE A 26 -22.25 61.23 30.60
N LEU A 27 -21.23 62.06 30.87
CA LEU A 27 -19.88 61.85 30.36
C LEU A 27 -19.29 60.50 30.77
N LYS A 28 -19.48 60.09 32.03
CA LYS A 28 -19.04 58.77 32.54
C LYS A 28 -19.76 57.61 31.87
N ILE A 29 -21.06 57.77 31.57
CA ILE A 29 -21.84 56.75 30.86
C ILE A 29 -21.31 56.62 29.42
N CYS A 30 -21.12 57.73 28.70
CA CYS A 30 -20.55 57.70 27.35
C CYS A 30 -19.17 57.03 27.30
N ASP A 31 -18.31 57.30 28.29
CA ASP A 31 -16.99 56.67 28.37
C ASP A 31 -17.08 55.17 28.68
N ALA A 32 -17.98 54.76 29.57
CA ALA A 32 -18.19 53.35 29.91
C ALA A 32 -18.69 52.51 28.72
N PHE A 33 -19.48 53.11 27.83
CA PHE A 33 -19.96 52.48 26.60
C PHE A 33 -19.03 52.72 25.38
N GLY A 34 -17.88 53.37 25.57
CA GLY A 34 -16.90 53.61 24.49
C GLY A 34 -17.39 54.56 23.39
N ALA A 35 -18.31 55.49 23.71
CA ALA A 35 -18.84 56.44 22.74
C ALA A 35 -17.86 57.58 22.47
N ASN A 36 -17.54 57.82 21.19
CA ASN A 36 -16.70 58.94 20.77
C ASN A 36 -17.48 60.27 20.89
N ARG A 37 -16.93 61.23 21.64
CA ARG A 37 -17.56 62.52 21.92
C ARG A 37 -16.90 63.61 21.09
N TYR A 38 -17.71 64.48 20.48
CA TYR A 38 -17.24 65.64 19.73
C TYR A 38 -17.78 66.94 20.35
N PRO A 39 -16.94 67.96 20.54
CA PRO A 39 -17.41 69.26 21.01
C PRO A 39 -18.22 69.95 19.90
N PHE A 40 -19.42 70.41 20.23
CA PHE A 40 -20.29 71.16 19.32
C PHE A 40 -20.55 72.56 19.92
N PRO A 41 -19.93 73.63 19.38
CA PRO A 41 -20.13 75.00 19.87
C PRO A 41 -21.56 75.49 19.61
N ASP A 42 -22.13 76.32 20.48
CA ASP A 42 -23.46 76.91 20.28
C ASP A 42 -23.49 78.03 19.21
N ASP A 43 -22.32 78.62 18.93
CA ASP A 43 -22.15 79.73 17.98
C ASP A 43 -22.02 79.21 16.54
N ILE A 44 -22.94 79.64 15.68
CA ILE A 44 -23.03 79.27 14.27
C ILE A 44 -21.73 79.60 13.53
N SER A 45 -21.10 80.75 13.81
CA SER A 45 -19.86 81.14 13.14
C SER A 45 -18.70 80.20 13.48
N LYS A 46 -18.62 79.71 14.72
CA LYS A 46 -17.60 78.74 15.16
C LYS A 46 -17.86 77.34 14.61
N GLN A 47 -19.13 76.95 14.44
CA GLN A 47 -19.49 75.70 13.79
C GLN A 47 -19.00 75.67 12.33
N TYR A 48 -19.25 76.75 11.57
CA TYR A 48 -18.77 76.85 10.18
C TYR A 48 -17.24 76.76 10.09
N GLN A 49 -16.52 77.46 10.99
CA GLN A 49 -15.05 77.38 11.04
C GLN A 49 -14.55 75.96 11.31
N MET A 50 -15.17 75.26 12.28
CA MET A 50 -14.80 73.88 12.61
C MET A 50 -15.07 72.92 11.45
N ILE A 51 -16.18 73.08 10.73
CA ILE A 51 -16.51 72.27 9.55
C ILE A 51 -15.47 72.50 8.45
N THR A 52 -15.12 73.75 8.16
CA THR A 52 -14.10 74.07 7.14
C THR A 52 -12.74 73.50 7.51
N GLU A 53 -12.31 73.63 8.77
CA GLU A 53 -11.03 73.09 9.25
C GLU A 53 -10.99 71.55 9.15
N VAL A 54 -12.02 70.86 9.65
CA VAL A 54 -12.09 69.39 9.63
C VAL A 54 -12.18 68.87 8.20
N SER A 55 -12.95 69.53 7.33
CA SER A 55 -13.03 69.16 5.91
C SER A 55 -11.69 69.34 5.19
N GLY A 56 -10.92 70.39 5.53
CA GLY A 56 -9.57 70.59 5.01
C GLY A 56 -8.64 69.45 5.42
N LYS A 57 -8.57 69.16 6.72
CA LYS A 57 -7.77 68.05 7.28
C LYS A 57 -8.16 66.69 6.70
N LEU A 58 -9.46 66.45 6.48
CA LEU A 58 -9.94 65.20 5.87
C LEU A 58 -9.46 65.06 4.42
N SER A 59 -9.46 66.16 3.66
CA SER A 59 -8.96 66.17 2.28
C SER A 59 -7.46 65.86 2.23
N GLU A 60 -6.65 66.51 3.08
CA GLU A 60 -5.21 66.26 3.18
C GLU A 60 -4.88 64.83 3.63
N LEU A 61 -5.65 64.30 4.57
CA LEU A 61 -5.46 62.93 5.03
C LEU A 61 -5.80 61.93 3.92
N LYS A 62 -6.89 62.19 3.17
CA LYS A 62 -7.30 61.35 2.04
C LYS A 62 -6.22 61.32 0.96
N THR A 63 -5.68 62.47 0.56
CA THR A 63 -4.60 62.51 -0.44
C THR A 63 -3.34 61.78 0.04
N THR A 64 -2.99 61.91 1.33
CA THR A 64 -1.85 61.19 1.92
C THR A 64 -2.06 59.68 1.92
N ILE A 65 -3.27 59.21 2.24
CA ILE A 65 -3.63 57.78 2.19
C ILE A 65 -3.58 57.27 0.76
N ASP A 66 -4.13 58.00 -0.21
CA ASP A 66 -4.15 57.60 -1.62
C ASP A 66 -2.71 57.46 -2.16
N ILE A 67 -1.82 58.41 -1.82
CA ILE A 67 -0.39 58.33 -2.16
C ILE A 67 0.27 57.11 -1.49
N GLY A 68 -0.01 56.87 -0.21
CA GLY A 68 0.53 55.72 0.53
C GLY A 68 0.08 54.38 -0.03
N GLN A 69 -1.20 54.27 -0.42
CA GLN A 69 -1.76 53.08 -1.05
C GLN A 69 -1.14 52.83 -2.43
N LEU A 70 -0.97 53.88 -3.23
CA LEU A 70 -0.33 53.79 -4.54
C LEU A 70 1.14 53.38 -4.43
N HIS A 71 1.87 53.94 -3.46
CA HIS A 71 3.24 53.52 -3.18
C HIS A 71 3.34 52.05 -2.77
N ARG A 72 2.43 51.60 -1.87
CA ARG A 72 2.35 50.18 -1.47
C ARG A 72 2.02 49.28 -2.66
N ALA A 73 1.08 49.67 -3.52
CA ALA A 73 0.70 48.90 -4.70
C ALA A 73 1.88 48.74 -5.66
N ASN A 74 2.62 49.83 -5.92
CA ASN A 74 3.80 49.80 -6.77
C ASN A 74 4.90 48.88 -6.20
N LEU A 75 5.16 48.96 -4.90
CA LEU A 75 6.13 48.06 -4.24
C LEU A 75 5.70 46.59 -4.31
N LEU A 76 4.43 46.29 -4.05
CA LEU A 76 3.92 44.93 -4.14
C LEU A 76 4.00 44.39 -5.56
N GLN A 77 3.77 45.23 -6.56
CA GLN A 77 3.92 44.86 -7.95
C GLN A 77 5.38 44.57 -8.31
N SER A 78 6.32 45.42 -7.89
CA SER A 78 7.77 45.16 -8.07
C SER A 78 8.22 43.87 -7.39
N ILE A 79 7.79 43.65 -6.14
CA ILE A 79 8.09 42.42 -5.40
C ILE A 79 7.48 41.21 -6.11
N GLY A 80 6.25 41.30 -6.63
CA GLY A 80 5.60 40.21 -7.36
C GLY A 80 6.39 39.76 -8.59
N TYR A 81 6.98 40.69 -9.33
CA TYR A 81 7.83 40.36 -10.50
C TYR A 81 9.17 39.71 -10.11
N GLU A 82 9.79 40.15 -9.01
CA GLU A 82 11.06 39.58 -8.54
C GLU A 82 10.89 38.32 -7.69
N PHE A 83 9.69 38.06 -7.16
CA PHE A 83 9.41 36.96 -6.24
C PHE A 83 9.71 35.60 -6.86
N GLU A 84 9.30 35.37 -8.11
CA GLU A 84 9.53 34.10 -8.81
C GLU A 84 11.03 33.85 -9.03
N GLN A 85 11.79 34.90 -9.36
CA GLN A 85 13.25 34.83 -9.52
C GLN A 85 13.97 34.61 -8.18
N TRP A 86 13.52 35.24 -7.09
CA TRP A 86 14.08 35.01 -5.75
C TRP A 86 13.76 33.60 -5.23
N ASN A 87 12.59 33.07 -5.58
CA ASN A 87 12.21 31.70 -5.22
C ASN A 87 13.04 30.67 -6.02
N LEU A 88 13.27 30.94 -7.30
CA LEU A 88 14.16 30.13 -8.14
C LEU A 88 15.63 30.23 -7.72
N LEU A 89 16.10 31.40 -7.27
CA LEU A 89 17.47 31.56 -6.72
C LEU A 89 17.65 30.85 -5.37
N LYS A 90 16.62 30.80 -4.52
CA LYS A 90 16.61 29.92 -3.33
C LYS A 90 16.63 28.44 -3.70
N ALA A 91 15.95 28.05 -4.77
CA ALA A 91 15.96 26.68 -5.29
C ALA A 91 17.23 26.32 -6.10
N GLY A 92 18.02 27.32 -6.51
CA GLY A 92 19.12 27.20 -7.46
C GLY A 92 20.47 26.79 -6.88
N VAL A 93 20.54 26.32 -5.62
CA VAL A 93 21.76 25.70 -5.06
C VAL A 93 21.46 24.25 -4.70
N LEU A 94 21.35 23.40 -5.74
CA LEU A 94 21.46 21.95 -5.60
C LEU A 94 22.53 21.46 -6.59
N PRO A 95 23.56 20.75 -6.10
CA PRO A 95 24.68 20.32 -6.93
C PRO A 95 24.28 19.19 -7.88
N LEU A 96 24.87 19.22 -9.07
CA LEU A 96 24.90 18.21 -10.13
C LEU A 96 25.52 16.85 -9.69
N GLN A 97 25.07 16.24 -8.60
CA GLN A 97 25.59 14.93 -8.14
C GLN A 97 24.55 13.82 -7.99
N GLN A 98 23.27 14.07 -8.28
CA GLN A 98 22.20 13.09 -8.01
C GLN A 98 21.84 12.16 -9.18
N ILE A 99 22.62 12.14 -10.28
CA ILE A 99 22.39 11.25 -11.43
C ILE A 99 23.26 9.97 -11.36
N SER A 100 24.30 9.91 -10.53
CA SER A 100 25.18 8.72 -10.45
C SER A 100 24.76 7.69 -9.38
N TYR A 101 24.07 8.11 -8.32
CA TYR A 101 23.73 7.23 -7.18
C TYR A 101 22.40 6.48 -7.34
N VAL A 102 21.46 6.98 -8.16
CA VAL A 102 20.16 6.32 -8.40
C VAL A 102 20.30 5.04 -9.27
N TRP A 103 21.41 4.90 -10.01
CA TRP A 103 21.64 3.74 -10.88
C TRP A 103 22.43 2.59 -10.26
N ARG A 104 22.83 2.65 -8.98
CA ARG A 104 23.80 1.68 -8.38
C ARG A 104 23.28 0.78 -7.26
N LEU A 105 22.00 0.80 -6.87
CA LEU A 105 21.51 -0.10 -5.80
C LEU A 105 20.11 -0.70 -6.07
N GLY A 106 20.08 -1.98 -6.44
CA GLY A 106 19.07 -2.91 -5.94
C GLY A 106 17.72 -3.03 -6.69
N PRO A 107 16.92 -4.07 -6.35
CA PRO A 107 16.32 -5.06 -7.26
C PRO A 107 14.99 -4.66 -7.93
N TRP A 108 14.71 -3.36 -8.05
CA TRP A 108 13.43 -2.90 -8.63
C TRP A 108 13.37 -3.08 -10.15
N ASN A 109 14.49 -2.96 -10.86
CA ASN A 109 14.55 -3.30 -12.28
C ASN A 109 14.36 -4.80 -12.53
N MET A 110 14.65 -5.68 -11.56
CA MET A 110 14.38 -7.11 -11.73
C MET A 110 12.90 -7.45 -11.51
N LEU A 111 12.21 -6.75 -10.60
CA LEU A 111 10.75 -6.88 -10.43
C LEU A 111 9.98 -6.28 -11.62
N VAL A 112 10.41 -5.13 -12.14
CA VAL A 112 9.80 -4.53 -13.34
C VAL A 112 10.14 -5.32 -14.60
N SER A 113 11.38 -5.81 -14.77
CA SER A 113 11.71 -6.70 -15.89
C SER A 113 11.08 -8.09 -15.76
N CYS A 114 10.93 -8.68 -14.58
CA CYS A 114 10.18 -9.94 -14.43
C CYS A 114 8.68 -9.75 -14.66
N ASN A 115 8.09 -8.64 -14.22
CA ASN A 115 6.67 -8.35 -14.48
C ASN A 115 6.44 -8.06 -15.98
N ILE A 116 7.40 -7.40 -16.66
CA ILE A 116 7.37 -7.17 -18.11
C ILE A 116 7.65 -8.45 -18.91
N ILE A 117 8.55 -9.34 -18.45
CA ILE A 117 8.82 -10.63 -19.11
C ILE A 117 7.60 -11.57 -19.03
N PHE A 118 6.85 -11.56 -17.91
CA PHE A 118 5.60 -12.33 -17.83
C PHE A 118 4.42 -11.68 -18.58
N HIS A 119 4.38 -10.35 -18.73
CA HIS A 119 3.33 -9.67 -19.50
C HIS A 119 3.54 -9.75 -21.03
N THR A 120 4.70 -10.25 -21.48
CA THR A 120 5.06 -10.33 -22.92
C THR A 120 5.09 -11.76 -23.47
N SER A 121 4.79 -12.77 -22.66
CA SER A 121 4.67 -14.16 -23.12
C SER A 121 3.33 -14.77 -22.69
N GLY A 122 2.24 -14.48 -23.39
CA GLY A 122 1.02 -15.24 -23.10
C GLY A 122 -0.29 -14.93 -23.80
N GLU A 123 -0.43 -13.94 -24.68
CA GLU A 123 -1.76 -13.59 -25.20
C GLU A 123 -1.98 -13.67 -26.72
N GLU A 124 -0.99 -14.08 -27.55
CA GLU A 124 -1.21 -14.05 -29.02
C GLU A 124 -1.06 -15.37 -29.80
N THR A 125 -0.86 -16.55 -29.19
CA THR A 125 -0.72 -17.78 -30.00
C THR A 125 -1.50 -19.02 -29.57
N VAL A 126 -2.49 -18.91 -28.68
CA VAL A 126 -3.38 -20.06 -28.39
C VAL A 126 -4.82 -19.58 -28.19
N GLN A 127 -5.47 -19.15 -29.27
CA GLN A 127 -6.93 -19.25 -29.30
C GLN A 127 -7.30 -20.73 -29.39
N PRO A 128 -8.22 -21.24 -28.53
CA PRO A 128 -8.84 -22.55 -28.74
C PRO A 128 -9.41 -22.60 -30.15
N ASP A 129 -9.32 -23.77 -30.82
CA ASP A 129 -9.80 -23.91 -32.20
C ASP A 129 -11.20 -23.29 -32.37
N PRO A 130 -11.43 -22.44 -33.39
CA PRO A 130 -12.72 -21.80 -33.65
C PRO A 130 -13.89 -22.77 -33.82
N LYS A 131 -13.59 -24.07 -34.06
CA LYS A 131 -14.57 -25.16 -34.13
C LYS A 131 -15.34 -25.39 -32.83
N TRP A 132 -14.81 -24.98 -31.68
CA TRP A 132 -15.46 -25.21 -30.39
C TRP A 132 -16.53 -24.16 -30.08
N HIS A 133 -16.51 -23.03 -30.78
CA HIS A 133 -17.43 -21.93 -30.54
C HIS A 133 -18.88 -22.32 -30.85
N GLY A 134 -19.72 -22.41 -29.82
CA GLY A 134 -21.14 -22.79 -29.93
C GLY A 134 -21.45 -24.27 -29.71
N THR A 135 -20.49 -25.07 -29.22
CA THR A 135 -20.77 -26.45 -28.78
C THR A 135 -21.21 -26.50 -27.31
N ARG A 136 -22.20 -27.34 -26.97
CA ARG A 136 -22.68 -27.52 -25.59
C ARG A 136 -21.59 -27.93 -24.59
N SER A 137 -20.47 -28.47 -25.07
CA SER A 137 -19.32 -28.93 -24.29
C SER A 137 -18.17 -27.93 -24.18
N GLU A 138 -18.29 -26.73 -24.77
CA GLU A 138 -17.25 -25.68 -24.75
C GLU A 138 -16.98 -25.18 -23.31
N LEU A 139 -18.03 -24.87 -22.55
CA LEU A 139 -17.90 -24.32 -21.20
C LEU A 139 -17.22 -25.29 -20.22
N PRO A 140 -17.63 -26.57 -20.11
CA PRO A 140 -16.96 -27.52 -19.23
C PRO A 140 -15.48 -27.75 -19.59
N PHE A 141 -15.15 -27.76 -20.89
CA PHE A 141 -13.78 -27.93 -21.37
C PHE A 141 -12.90 -26.71 -21.06
N LEU A 142 -13.34 -25.51 -21.44
CA LEU A 142 -12.61 -24.26 -21.17
C LEU A 142 -12.46 -24.00 -19.68
N ASN A 143 -13.49 -24.30 -18.88
CA ASN A 143 -13.40 -24.17 -17.43
C ASN A 143 -12.35 -25.13 -16.83
N SER A 144 -12.33 -26.39 -17.29
CA SER A 144 -11.31 -27.37 -16.87
C SER A 144 -9.90 -26.95 -17.27
N LEU A 145 -9.74 -26.37 -18.47
CA LEU A 145 -8.45 -25.89 -18.97
C LEU A 145 -7.97 -24.66 -18.20
N LYS A 146 -8.82 -23.65 -18.02
CA LYS A 146 -8.52 -22.43 -17.25
C LYS A 146 -8.08 -22.77 -15.84
N MET A 147 -8.82 -23.65 -15.17
CA MET A 147 -8.51 -24.12 -13.83
C MET A 147 -7.11 -24.75 -13.74
N LYS A 148 -6.76 -25.65 -14.67
CA LYS A 148 -5.44 -26.29 -14.71
C LYS A 148 -4.31 -25.30 -15.04
N MET A 149 -4.55 -24.38 -15.96
CA MET A 149 -3.57 -23.36 -16.33
C MET A 149 -3.30 -22.38 -15.17
N SER A 150 -4.35 -22.01 -14.44
CA SER A 150 -4.25 -21.17 -13.24
C SER A 150 -3.43 -21.85 -12.13
N ILE A 151 -3.61 -23.16 -11.93
CA ILE A 151 -2.77 -23.95 -11.00
C ILE A 151 -1.29 -23.90 -11.43
N LEU A 152 -0.99 -24.11 -12.72
CA LEU A 152 0.39 -24.09 -13.22
C LEU A 152 1.05 -22.71 -13.00
N LEU A 153 0.34 -21.63 -13.34
CA LEU A 153 0.83 -20.26 -13.14
C LEU A 153 1.04 -19.93 -11.66
N GLY A 154 0.10 -20.30 -10.79
CA GLY A 154 0.21 -20.09 -9.35
C GLY A 154 1.43 -20.79 -8.75
N ILE A 155 1.72 -22.04 -9.14
CA ILE A 155 2.88 -22.79 -8.65
C ILE A 155 4.20 -22.16 -9.14
N VAL A 156 4.26 -21.69 -10.38
CA VAL A 156 5.43 -20.99 -10.92
C VAL A 156 5.67 -19.68 -10.18
N GLN A 157 4.62 -18.86 -9.98
CA GLN A 157 4.68 -17.61 -9.23
C GLN A 157 5.12 -17.85 -7.77
N MET A 158 4.58 -18.89 -7.13
CA MET A 158 4.94 -19.25 -5.77
C MET A 158 6.39 -19.71 -5.63
N ASN A 159 6.91 -20.49 -6.58
CA ASN A 159 8.32 -20.89 -6.61
C ASN A 159 9.23 -19.67 -6.85
N LEU A 160 8.84 -18.75 -7.75
CA LEU A 160 9.57 -17.50 -7.98
C LEU A 160 9.74 -16.68 -6.69
N GLY A 161 8.68 -16.55 -5.88
CA GLY A 161 8.73 -15.86 -4.59
C GLY A 161 9.73 -16.50 -3.59
N ILE A 162 9.80 -17.84 -3.54
CA ILE A 162 10.75 -18.56 -2.67
C ILE A 162 12.19 -18.37 -3.17
N ILE A 163 12.40 -18.36 -4.50
CA ILE A 163 13.72 -18.09 -5.11
C ILE A 163 14.20 -16.67 -4.80
N LEU A 164 13.32 -15.67 -4.82
CA LEU A 164 13.64 -14.30 -4.40
C LEU A 164 14.07 -14.24 -2.92
N SER A 165 13.41 -15.01 -2.06
CA SER A 165 13.80 -15.16 -0.65
C SER A 165 15.23 -15.72 -0.49
N TYR A 166 15.61 -16.69 -1.32
CA TYR A 166 16.98 -17.22 -1.37
C TYR A 166 18.01 -16.16 -1.78
N TYR A 167 17.74 -15.37 -2.82
CA TYR A 167 18.64 -14.28 -3.21
C TYR A 167 18.78 -13.23 -2.11
N ASN A 168 17.69 -12.94 -1.39
CA ASN A 168 17.71 -12.02 -0.25
C ASN A 168 18.59 -12.55 0.89
N ALA A 169 18.41 -13.82 1.27
CA ALA A 169 19.21 -14.46 2.32
C ALA A 169 20.70 -14.55 1.95
N LYS A 170 21.01 -14.80 0.67
CA LYS A 170 22.38 -14.81 0.16
C LYS A 170 23.03 -13.41 0.18
N PHE A 171 22.27 -12.36 -0.14
CA PHE A 171 22.75 -10.98 -0.08
C PHE A 171 23.14 -10.57 1.35
N PHE A 172 22.30 -10.89 2.33
CA PHE A 172 22.55 -10.62 3.75
C PHE A 172 23.50 -11.62 4.43
N ARG A 173 24.04 -12.61 3.69
CA ARG A 173 24.93 -13.68 4.18
C ARG A 173 24.36 -14.42 5.41
N ASN A 174 23.04 -14.64 5.42
CA ASN A 174 22.37 -15.37 6.51
C ASN A 174 22.11 -16.83 6.10
N ASP A 175 23.14 -17.67 6.24
CA ASP A 175 23.11 -19.08 5.83
C ASP A 175 22.10 -19.92 6.63
N LEU A 176 21.71 -19.47 7.82
CA LEU A 176 20.71 -20.15 8.66
C LEU A 176 19.32 -20.11 8.02
N ASN A 177 18.92 -18.95 7.49
CA ASN A 177 17.64 -18.82 6.79
C ASN A 177 17.64 -19.62 5.48
N VAL A 178 18.78 -19.73 4.79
CA VAL A 178 18.89 -20.56 3.58
C VAL A 178 18.62 -22.04 3.89
N TRP A 179 19.28 -22.59 4.91
CA TRP A 179 19.14 -24.02 5.25
C TRP A 179 17.82 -24.39 5.93
N TYR A 180 17.26 -23.51 6.76
CA TYR A 180 16.11 -23.84 7.60
C TYR A 180 14.78 -23.20 7.17
N GLN A 181 14.80 -22.20 6.28
CA GLN A 181 13.58 -21.57 5.76
C GLN A 181 13.41 -21.86 4.26
N PHE A 182 14.44 -21.63 3.43
CA PHE A 182 14.34 -21.83 1.97
C PHE A 182 14.26 -23.31 1.56
N VAL A 183 15.19 -24.16 2.05
CA VAL A 183 15.26 -25.57 1.63
C VAL A 183 13.97 -26.34 1.96
N PRO A 184 13.43 -26.29 3.20
CA PRO A 184 12.20 -27.01 3.53
C PRO A 184 10.98 -26.49 2.76
N GLN A 185 10.87 -25.17 2.55
CA GLN A 185 9.79 -24.58 1.77
C GLN A 185 9.82 -25.02 0.30
N MET A 186 11.01 -25.09 -0.32
CA MET A 186 11.18 -25.59 -1.69
C MET A 186 10.82 -27.07 -1.80
N ILE A 187 11.24 -27.90 -0.83
CA ILE A 187 10.93 -29.33 -0.81
C ILE A 187 9.42 -29.55 -0.68
N PHE A 188 8.79 -28.91 0.31
CA PHE A 188 7.36 -29.06 0.60
C PHE A 188 6.48 -28.61 -0.58
N LEU A 189 6.77 -27.44 -1.16
CA LEU A 189 5.96 -26.91 -2.27
C LEU A 189 6.08 -27.79 -3.52
N ASN A 190 7.31 -28.23 -3.87
CA ASN A 190 7.52 -29.06 -5.06
C ASN A 190 7.05 -30.50 -4.87
N SER A 191 7.06 -31.04 -3.65
CA SER A 191 6.60 -32.40 -3.40
C SER A 191 5.10 -32.59 -3.56
N LEU A 192 4.29 -31.58 -3.20
CA LEU A 192 2.83 -31.66 -3.30
C LEU A 192 2.32 -31.04 -4.60
N PHE A 193 2.52 -29.72 -4.73
CA PHE A 193 1.97 -28.96 -5.84
C PHE A 193 2.84 -29.07 -7.10
N GLY A 194 4.16 -29.13 -6.96
CA GLY A 194 5.05 -29.42 -8.09
C GLY A 194 4.71 -30.76 -8.75
N TYR A 195 4.44 -31.80 -7.97
CA TYR A 195 3.98 -33.09 -8.50
C TYR A 195 2.64 -33.00 -9.23
N LEU A 196 1.66 -32.26 -8.69
CA LEU A 196 0.39 -31.99 -9.37
C LEU A 196 0.61 -31.30 -10.73
N SER A 197 1.51 -30.30 -10.79
CA SER A 197 1.84 -29.60 -12.04
C SER A 197 2.42 -30.55 -13.10
N LEU A 198 3.31 -31.46 -12.69
CA LEU A 198 3.88 -32.48 -13.57
C LEU A 198 2.81 -33.44 -14.08
N LEU A 199 1.88 -33.88 -13.22
CA LEU A 199 0.77 -34.74 -13.63
C LEU A 199 -0.15 -34.06 -14.66
N ILE A 200 -0.42 -32.76 -14.53
CA ILE A 200 -1.22 -32.01 -15.51
C ILE A 200 -0.51 -32.00 -16.88
N ILE A 201 0.79 -31.71 -16.90
CA ILE A 201 1.59 -31.66 -18.13
C ILE A 201 1.67 -33.05 -18.77
N VAL A 202 1.94 -34.10 -18.00
CA VAL A 202 1.97 -35.48 -18.49
C VAL A 202 0.60 -35.89 -19.03
N LYS A 203 -0.50 -35.53 -18.34
CA LYS A 203 -1.85 -35.78 -18.84
C LYS A 203 -2.09 -35.10 -20.19
N TRP A 204 -1.59 -33.88 -20.40
CA TRP A 204 -1.68 -33.19 -21.69
C TRP A 204 -0.82 -33.84 -22.78
N CYS A 205 0.36 -34.36 -22.45
CA CYS A 205 1.22 -35.06 -23.41
C CYS A 205 0.70 -36.45 -23.80
N THR A 206 0.11 -37.19 -22.86
CA THR A 206 -0.33 -38.58 -23.06
C THR A 206 -1.80 -38.68 -23.50
N GLY A 207 -2.62 -37.66 -23.26
CA GLY A 207 -4.04 -37.65 -23.62
C GLY A 207 -4.92 -38.62 -22.81
N SER A 208 -4.43 -39.11 -21.67
CA SER A 208 -5.15 -40.06 -20.81
C SER A 208 -6.34 -39.41 -20.10
N GLN A 209 -7.40 -40.19 -19.84
CA GLN A 209 -8.62 -39.73 -19.13
C GLN A 209 -8.49 -39.68 -17.61
N ALA A 210 -7.33 -40.04 -17.04
CA ALA A 210 -7.14 -40.20 -15.60
C ALA A 210 -7.53 -38.99 -14.73
N ASP A 211 -8.23 -39.23 -13.62
CA ASP A 211 -8.70 -38.18 -12.72
C ASP A 211 -7.62 -37.68 -11.77
N LEU A 212 -7.03 -36.53 -12.11
CA LEU A 212 -5.95 -35.87 -11.35
C LEU A 212 -6.31 -35.62 -9.88
N TYR A 213 -7.58 -35.28 -9.60
CA TYR A 213 -8.06 -35.03 -8.24
C TYR A 213 -8.08 -36.29 -7.39
N HIS A 214 -8.59 -37.39 -7.95
CA HIS A 214 -8.58 -38.70 -7.28
C HIS A 214 -7.13 -39.11 -6.96
N VAL A 215 -6.20 -38.96 -7.90
CA VAL A 215 -4.78 -39.26 -7.69
C VAL A 215 -4.18 -38.44 -6.53
N MET A 216 -4.56 -37.16 -6.40
CA MET A 216 -4.03 -36.28 -5.35
C MET A 216 -4.66 -36.52 -3.98
N ILE A 217 -5.95 -36.84 -3.89
CA ILE A 217 -6.61 -37.18 -2.62
C ILE A 217 -6.08 -38.52 -2.09
N TYR A 218 -6.00 -39.54 -2.96
CA TYR A 218 -5.52 -40.86 -2.58
C TYR A 218 -4.03 -40.87 -2.22
N MET A 219 -3.24 -39.92 -2.70
CA MET A 219 -1.85 -39.73 -2.26
C MET A 219 -1.74 -39.48 -0.75
N PHE A 220 -2.72 -38.81 -0.14
CA PHE A 220 -2.74 -38.54 1.31
C PHE A 220 -3.52 -39.59 2.11
N LEU A 221 -4.64 -40.10 1.58
CA LEU A 221 -5.51 -41.02 2.31
C LEU A 221 -5.01 -42.47 2.30
N SER A 222 -4.49 -42.95 1.16
CA SER A 222 -4.09 -44.35 0.97
C SER A 222 -2.94 -44.47 -0.04
N PRO A 223 -1.68 -44.17 0.34
CA PRO A 223 -0.55 -44.12 -0.59
C PRO A 223 -0.09 -45.48 -1.13
N THR A 224 -0.72 -46.59 -0.68
CA THR A 224 -0.28 -47.96 -1.01
C THR A 224 -1.26 -48.70 -1.93
N ASP A 225 -2.45 -48.15 -2.18
CA ASP A 225 -3.44 -48.78 -3.04
C ASP A 225 -3.06 -48.68 -4.52
N ASP A 226 -3.36 -49.74 -5.28
CA ASP A 226 -3.12 -49.76 -6.72
C ASP A 226 -4.13 -48.86 -7.42
N LEU A 227 -3.63 -47.86 -8.14
CA LEU A 227 -4.44 -46.84 -8.81
C LEU A 227 -5.18 -47.35 -10.06
N GLY A 228 -5.14 -48.65 -10.35
CA GLY A 228 -5.89 -49.29 -11.45
C GLY A 228 -5.72 -48.54 -12.77
N GLU A 229 -6.84 -48.09 -13.37
CA GLU A 229 -6.86 -47.35 -14.64
C GLU A 229 -6.28 -45.91 -14.56
N ASN A 230 -5.94 -45.42 -13.36
CA ASN A 230 -5.39 -44.07 -13.15
C ASN A 230 -3.85 -44.02 -13.02
N GLN A 231 -3.15 -45.10 -13.39
CA GLN A 231 -1.69 -45.12 -13.42
C GLN A 231 -1.17 -44.35 -14.64
N LEU A 232 -0.65 -43.12 -14.44
CA LEU A 232 -0.09 -42.31 -15.54
C LEU A 232 1.32 -42.74 -15.95
N PHE A 233 2.10 -43.31 -15.03
CA PHE A 233 3.49 -43.69 -15.30
C PHE A 233 3.94 -44.92 -14.52
N MET A 234 4.96 -45.60 -15.05
CA MET A 234 5.59 -46.74 -14.39
C MET A 234 6.37 -46.24 -13.16
N GLY A 235 6.09 -46.80 -11.98
CA GLY A 235 6.74 -46.40 -10.72
C GLY A 235 6.06 -45.28 -9.94
N GLN A 236 4.83 -44.89 -10.31
CA GLN A 236 4.05 -43.83 -9.64
C GLN A 236 3.91 -44.00 -8.13
N LYS A 237 3.66 -45.23 -7.67
CA LYS A 237 3.54 -45.56 -6.24
C LYS A 237 4.80 -45.21 -5.45
N TYR A 238 5.97 -45.60 -5.94
CA TYR A 238 7.25 -45.33 -5.26
C TYR A 238 7.53 -43.83 -5.17
N LEU A 239 7.26 -43.10 -6.26
CA LEU A 239 7.47 -41.66 -6.31
C LEU A 239 6.50 -40.91 -5.38
N GLN A 240 5.22 -41.29 -5.33
CA GLN A 240 4.24 -40.71 -4.40
C GLN A 240 4.63 -40.92 -2.93
N ILE A 241 5.05 -42.12 -2.56
CA ILE A 241 5.51 -42.41 -1.18
C ILE A 241 6.75 -41.57 -0.84
N ALA A 242 7.72 -41.50 -1.75
CA ALA A 242 8.93 -40.69 -1.54
C ALA A 242 8.63 -39.20 -1.37
N LEU A 243 7.73 -38.65 -2.20
CA LEU A 243 7.31 -37.25 -2.11
C LEU A 243 6.51 -36.95 -0.84
N LEU A 244 5.62 -37.86 -0.43
CA LEU A 244 4.85 -37.72 0.81
C LEU A 244 5.76 -37.72 2.03
N LEU A 245 6.75 -38.62 2.08
CA LEU A 245 7.75 -38.64 3.14
C LEU A 245 8.60 -37.36 3.17
N ALA A 246 9.02 -36.87 2.00
CA ALA A 246 9.74 -35.60 1.89
C ALA A 246 8.91 -34.42 2.42
N ALA A 247 7.61 -34.37 2.09
CA ALA A 247 6.70 -33.35 2.59
C ALA A 247 6.52 -33.42 4.12
N LEU A 248 6.37 -34.64 4.66
CA LEU A 248 6.18 -34.86 6.10
C LEU A 248 7.44 -34.47 6.90
N VAL A 249 8.64 -34.77 6.38
CA VAL A 249 9.91 -34.39 7.01
C VAL A 249 10.18 -32.88 6.93
N ALA A 250 9.74 -32.22 5.86
CA ALA A 250 9.95 -30.78 5.67
C ALA A 250 9.25 -29.92 6.74
N VAL A 251 8.11 -30.34 7.28
CA VAL A 251 7.35 -29.58 8.29
C VAL A 251 8.12 -29.47 9.63
N PRO A 252 8.56 -30.58 10.27
CA PRO A 252 9.42 -30.50 11.45
C PRO A 252 10.76 -29.81 11.19
N TRP A 253 11.34 -29.97 9.99
CA TRP A 253 12.60 -29.34 9.61
C TRP A 253 12.52 -27.81 9.61
N MET A 254 11.38 -27.22 9.27
CA MET A 254 11.23 -25.76 9.33
C MET A 254 10.93 -25.26 10.75
N LEU A 255 10.27 -26.08 11.58
CA LEU A 255 9.75 -25.67 12.89
C LEU A 255 10.83 -25.62 13.98
N PHE A 256 11.63 -26.67 14.12
CA PHE A 256 12.53 -26.85 15.26
C PHE A 256 13.94 -26.24 15.12
N PRO A 257 14.64 -26.37 13.98
CA PRO A 257 16.06 -26.01 13.93
C PRO A 257 16.35 -24.53 14.17
N LYS A 258 15.52 -23.62 13.65
CA LYS A 258 15.72 -22.16 13.80
C LYS A 258 15.62 -21.71 15.26
N PRO A 259 14.52 -21.95 16.01
CA PRO A 259 14.42 -21.49 17.40
C PRO A 259 15.47 -22.14 18.30
N PHE A 260 15.79 -23.42 18.10
CA PHE A 260 16.80 -24.11 18.91
C PHE A 260 18.23 -23.61 18.63
N LEU A 261 18.55 -23.26 17.39
CA LEU A 261 19.87 -22.72 17.06
C LEU A 261 20.05 -21.29 17.57
N LEU A 262 18.99 -20.46 17.51
CA LEU A 262 19.03 -19.12 18.13
C LEU A 262 19.20 -19.21 19.66
N LYS A 263 18.51 -20.15 20.31
CA LYS A 263 18.68 -20.40 21.76
C LYS A 263 20.13 -20.76 22.08
N LYS A 264 20.73 -21.70 21.33
CA LYS A 264 22.12 -22.13 21.55
C LYS A 264 23.13 -20.99 21.34
N GLN A 265 22.93 -20.16 20.32
CA GLN A 265 23.80 -19.01 20.05
C GLN A 265 23.68 -17.92 21.13
N HIS A 266 22.48 -17.72 21.69
CA HIS A 266 22.25 -16.79 22.77
C HIS A 266 22.94 -17.27 24.06
N GLU A 267 22.82 -18.57 24.38
CA GLU A 267 23.49 -19.19 25.53
C GLU A 267 25.02 -19.11 25.42
N GLU A 268 25.59 -19.32 24.23
CA GLU A 268 27.04 -19.17 23.98
C GLU A 268 27.51 -17.71 24.11
N ARG A 269 26.73 -16.71 23.66
CA ARG A 269 27.05 -15.28 23.85
C ARG A 269 27.00 -14.86 25.32
N HIS A 270 26.02 -15.35 26.08
CA HIS A 270 25.93 -15.08 27.52
C HIS A 270 27.03 -15.79 28.32
N ARG A 271 27.44 -16.99 27.90
CA ARG A 271 28.58 -17.68 28.52
C ARG A 271 29.88 -16.91 28.29
N GLY A 272 30.10 -16.34 27.11
CA GLY A 272 31.28 -15.50 26.81
C GLY A 272 31.35 -14.19 27.61
N GLN A 273 30.21 -13.52 27.84
CA GLN A 273 30.18 -12.30 28.67
C GLN A 273 30.40 -12.58 30.16
N SER A 274 29.97 -13.74 30.67
CA SER A 274 30.19 -14.13 32.07
C SER A 274 31.67 -14.47 32.36
N TYR A 275 32.42 -14.97 31.37
CA TYR A 275 33.87 -15.19 31.50
C TYR A 275 34.70 -13.90 31.33
N ALA A 276 34.25 -12.93 30.54
CA ALA A 276 34.96 -11.65 30.39
C ALA A 276 34.91 -10.77 31.65
N LEU A 277 33.93 -10.99 32.54
CA LEU A 277 33.85 -10.31 33.85
C LEU A 277 34.78 -10.92 34.91
N LEU A 278 35.26 -12.16 34.71
CA LEU A 278 36.13 -12.85 35.65
C LEU A 278 37.63 -12.61 35.40
N ASP A 279 38.01 -11.97 34.29
CA ASP A 279 39.42 -11.66 33.97
C ASP A 279 39.86 -10.26 34.46
N SER A 280 39.03 -9.58 35.25
CA SER A 280 39.35 -8.28 35.86
C SER A 280 39.38 -8.31 37.40
N THR A 281 39.82 -9.42 38.00
CA THR A 281 39.89 -9.56 39.48
C THR A 281 41.31 -9.65 40.07
N GLU A 282 42.33 -9.12 39.39
CA GLU A 282 43.63 -8.85 40.03
C GLU A 282 44.04 -7.40 39.72
N ASP A 283 44.25 -6.63 40.80
CA ASP A 283 44.67 -5.21 40.86
C ASP A 283 43.62 -4.15 40.47
N ASP A 284 42.89 -3.61 41.45
CA ASP A 284 43.28 -2.35 42.13
C ASP A 284 42.17 -1.90 43.09
N SER A 285 42.55 -1.45 44.28
CA SER A 285 41.65 -0.99 45.33
C SER A 285 41.32 0.49 45.11
N PHE A 286 40.12 0.84 44.63
CA PHE A 286 39.56 2.19 44.81
C PHE A 286 38.02 2.17 44.81
N GLU A 287 37.45 2.69 45.90
CA GLU A 287 36.02 2.93 46.09
C GLU A 287 35.47 3.86 45.00
N LEU A 288 34.48 3.39 44.24
CA LEU A 288 33.58 4.23 43.45
C LEU A 288 32.20 3.56 43.41
N GLU A 289 31.20 4.40 43.62
CA GLU A 289 29.87 4.06 44.10
C GLU A 289 29.08 3.03 43.27
N GLU A 290 28.31 2.23 44.02
CA GLU A 290 27.24 1.35 43.58
C GLU A 290 26.16 2.12 42.79
N HIS A 291 26.38 2.36 41.50
CA HIS A 291 25.28 2.59 40.56
C HIS A 291 24.87 1.24 39.96
N LYS A 292 23.95 0.55 40.64
CA LYS A 292 23.12 -0.52 40.08
C LYS A 292 22.26 0.05 38.95
N GLY A 293 22.88 0.27 37.80
CA GLY A 293 22.20 0.47 36.53
C GLY A 293 21.66 -0.89 36.09
N SER A 294 20.40 -1.14 36.43
CA SER A 294 19.54 -2.17 35.88
C SER A 294 19.50 -2.08 34.35
N HIS A 295 20.51 -2.62 33.67
CA HIS A 295 20.40 -2.95 32.25
C HIS A 295 19.64 -4.24 32.17
N GLY A 296 18.34 -4.08 31.93
CA GLY A 296 17.40 -5.16 31.71
C GLY A 296 18.01 -6.18 30.77
N HIS A 297 18.15 -7.40 31.28
CA HIS A 297 18.11 -8.56 30.43
C HIS A 297 16.83 -8.43 29.62
N GLU A 298 16.93 -8.06 28.33
CA GLU A 298 15.99 -8.58 27.35
C GLU A 298 16.15 -10.10 27.46
N GLU A 299 15.36 -10.72 28.34
CA GLU A 299 15.21 -12.16 28.35
C GLU A 299 14.85 -12.53 26.92
N PHE A 300 15.75 -13.23 26.25
CA PHE A 300 15.42 -13.85 24.99
C PHE A 300 14.23 -14.77 25.24
N GLU A 301 13.03 -14.28 24.96
CA GLU A 301 11.80 -15.04 25.07
C GLU A 301 11.82 -16.08 23.96
N PHE A 302 12.47 -17.20 24.24
CA PHE A 302 12.45 -18.38 23.37
C PHE A 302 11.01 -18.76 23.00
N SER A 303 10.07 -18.50 23.91
CA SER A 303 8.63 -18.66 23.68
C SER A 303 8.13 -17.77 22.53
N GLU A 304 8.50 -16.49 22.49
CA GLU A 304 8.09 -15.57 21.42
C GLU A 304 8.63 -16.01 20.05
N VAL A 305 9.94 -16.33 19.98
CA VAL A 305 10.58 -16.80 18.74
C VAL A 305 9.97 -18.13 18.27
N PHE A 306 9.67 -19.03 19.20
CA PHE A 306 9.02 -20.30 18.89
C PHE A 306 7.60 -20.11 18.37
N VAL A 307 6.78 -19.28 19.02
CA VAL A 307 5.41 -18.98 18.59
C VAL A 307 5.41 -18.32 17.20
N HIS A 308 6.27 -17.34 16.97
CA HIS A 308 6.40 -16.70 15.65
C HIS A 308 6.79 -17.71 14.56
N GLN A 309 7.70 -18.64 14.85
CA GLN A 309 8.11 -19.68 13.89
C GLN A 309 6.99 -20.71 13.61
N VAL A 310 6.20 -21.06 14.63
CA VAL A 310 5.02 -21.94 14.47
C VAL A 310 3.98 -21.27 13.57
N ILE A 311 3.68 -19.99 13.83
CA ILE A 311 2.72 -19.22 13.02
C ILE A 311 3.19 -19.18 11.57
N HIS A 312 4.44 -18.79 11.31
CA HIS A 312 5.00 -18.75 9.96
C HIS A 312 4.96 -20.13 9.26
N THR A 313 5.14 -21.22 10.01
CA THR A 313 5.03 -22.58 9.46
C THR A 313 3.59 -22.92 9.06
N ILE A 314 2.61 -22.59 9.91
CA ILE A 314 1.19 -22.82 9.65
C ILE A 314 0.70 -21.95 8.49
N GLU A 315 1.04 -20.66 8.50
CA GLU A 315 0.70 -19.71 7.44
C GLU A 315 1.26 -20.17 6.09
N PHE A 316 2.50 -20.68 6.06
CA PHE A 316 3.07 -21.21 4.84
C PHE A 316 2.33 -22.45 4.31
N VAL A 317 2.05 -23.43 5.18
CA VAL A 317 1.39 -24.68 4.77
C VAL A 317 -0.06 -24.44 4.34
N LEU A 318 -0.84 -23.72 5.15
CA LEU A 318 -2.23 -23.39 4.84
C LEU A 318 -2.32 -22.40 3.67
N GLY A 319 -1.40 -21.43 3.61
CA GLY A 319 -1.26 -20.51 2.51
C GLY A 319 -0.99 -21.23 1.20
N ALA A 320 -0.04 -22.17 1.15
CA ALA A 320 0.24 -22.93 -0.07
C ALA A 320 -1.01 -23.66 -0.63
N VAL A 321 -1.81 -24.30 0.23
CA VAL A 321 -3.05 -24.99 -0.18
C VAL A 321 -4.14 -24.00 -0.59
N SER A 322 -4.40 -23.00 0.26
CA SER A 322 -5.46 -22.01 0.05
C SER A 322 -5.22 -21.18 -1.21
N ASN A 323 -3.97 -20.83 -1.47
CA ASN A 323 -3.59 -20.01 -2.60
C ASN A 323 -3.80 -20.79 -3.90
N THR A 324 -3.32 -22.04 -4.00
CA THR A 324 -3.57 -22.90 -5.17
C THR A 324 -5.06 -23.15 -5.42
N ALA A 325 -5.89 -23.23 -4.37
CA ALA A 325 -7.34 -23.34 -4.50
C ALA A 325 -8.01 -22.04 -4.96
N SER A 326 -7.51 -20.88 -4.54
CA SER A 326 -8.06 -19.56 -4.89
C SER A 326 -7.92 -19.25 -6.39
N TYR A 327 -6.84 -19.74 -7.02
CA TYR A 327 -6.63 -19.65 -8.48
C TYR A 327 -7.73 -20.36 -9.30
N LEU A 328 -8.53 -21.26 -8.71
CA LEU A 328 -9.59 -22.01 -9.40
C LEU A 328 -10.89 -21.21 -9.61
N LEU A 329 -11.08 -20.11 -8.88
CA LEU A 329 -12.35 -19.37 -8.80
C LEU A 329 -12.44 -18.12 -9.70
N ALA A 330 -11.42 -17.87 -10.54
CA ALA A 330 -11.37 -16.67 -11.35
C ALA A 330 -12.29 -16.73 -12.59
N HIS A 331 -13.53 -16.30 -12.36
CA HIS A 331 -14.40 -15.52 -13.25
C HIS A 331 -14.42 -15.91 -14.74
N SER A 332 -15.41 -16.72 -15.15
CA SER A 332 -15.69 -16.95 -16.58
C SER A 332 -17.17 -17.14 -16.93
N GLU A 333 -18.09 -17.00 -15.98
CA GLU A 333 -19.50 -17.38 -16.21
C GLU A 333 -20.43 -16.17 -16.44
N LEU A 334 -20.04 -14.96 -16.02
CA LEU A 334 -20.95 -13.81 -16.06
C LEU A 334 -21.15 -13.22 -17.47
N SER A 335 -20.11 -13.15 -18.30
CA SER A 335 -20.16 -12.41 -19.58
C SER A 335 -20.96 -13.12 -20.68
N SER A 336 -20.93 -14.45 -20.75
CA SER A 336 -21.70 -15.22 -21.73
C SER A 336 -23.20 -15.14 -21.48
N VAL A 337 -23.62 -15.11 -20.21
CA VAL A 337 -25.03 -14.98 -19.81
C VAL A 337 -25.58 -13.60 -20.21
N PHE A 338 -24.80 -12.54 -20.05
CA PHE A 338 -25.22 -11.20 -20.49
C PHE A 338 -25.38 -11.10 -22.01
N TYR A 339 -24.46 -11.71 -22.78
CA TYR A 339 -24.55 -11.76 -24.25
C TYR A 339 -25.81 -12.50 -24.72
N GLU A 340 -26.07 -13.69 -24.17
CA GLU A 340 -27.23 -14.50 -24.56
C GLU A 340 -28.57 -13.90 -24.12
N LYS A 341 -28.64 -13.28 -22.94
CA LYS A 341 -29.92 -12.81 -22.38
C LYS A 341 -30.30 -11.39 -22.81
N VAL A 342 -29.33 -10.52 -23.16
CA VAL A 342 -29.59 -9.12 -23.52
C VAL A 342 -29.56 -8.92 -25.04
N LEU A 343 -28.51 -9.37 -25.73
CA LEU A 343 -28.31 -9.07 -27.15
C LEU A 343 -29.19 -9.94 -28.06
N LEU A 344 -29.24 -11.26 -27.82
CA LEU A 344 -30.08 -12.17 -28.62
C LEU A 344 -31.58 -11.88 -28.45
N LEU A 345 -32.00 -11.46 -27.26
CA LEU A 345 -33.39 -11.09 -27.00
C LEU A 345 -33.78 -9.77 -27.69
N ALA A 346 -32.87 -8.80 -27.74
CA ALA A 346 -33.07 -7.53 -28.46
C ALA A 346 -33.15 -7.72 -29.99
N TRP A 347 -32.39 -8.68 -30.55
CA TRP A 347 -32.41 -9.00 -31.98
C TRP A 347 -33.72 -9.70 -32.43
N GLY A 348 -34.42 -10.36 -31.51
CA GLY A 348 -35.68 -11.06 -31.81
C GLY A 348 -36.87 -10.15 -32.14
N TYR A 349 -36.76 -8.83 -31.89
CA TYR A 349 -37.83 -7.86 -32.16
C TYR A 349 -37.55 -7.02 -33.41
N ASN A 350 -38.49 -7.00 -34.37
CA ASN A 350 -38.37 -6.26 -35.64
C ASN A 350 -38.51 -4.73 -35.53
N ASN A 351 -38.64 -4.16 -34.32
CA ASN A 351 -38.82 -2.72 -34.13
C ASN A 351 -37.47 -2.02 -34.00
N VAL A 352 -37.15 -1.13 -34.95
CA VAL A 352 -35.89 -0.35 -34.98
C VAL A 352 -35.66 0.45 -33.69
N PHE A 353 -36.71 0.99 -33.07
CA PHE A 353 -36.62 1.72 -31.80
C PHE A 353 -36.21 0.83 -30.61
N ILE A 354 -36.69 -0.43 -30.58
CA ILE A 354 -36.34 -1.39 -29.53
C ILE A 354 -34.90 -1.87 -29.72
N LEU A 355 -34.46 -2.06 -30.97
CA LEU A 355 -33.10 -2.43 -31.32
C LEU A 355 -32.09 -1.36 -30.86
N ILE A 356 -32.32 -0.08 -31.20
CA ILE A 356 -31.42 1.02 -30.81
C ILE A 356 -31.33 1.14 -29.28
N THR A 357 -32.48 1.07 -28.60
CA THR A 357 -32.52 1.10 -27.13
C THR A 357 -31.78 -0.10 -26.52
N GLY A 358 -31.94 -1.30 -27.09
CA GLY A 358 -31.24 -2.51 -26.66
C GLY A 358 -29.71 -2.41 -26.82
N ILE A 359 -29.23 -1.85 -27.93
CA ILE A 359 -27.79 -1.65 -28.16
C ILE A 359 -27.21 -0.64 -27.16
N VAL A 360 -27.90 0.47 -26.89
CA VAL A 360 -27.45 1.47 -25.90
C VAL A 360 -27.37 0.86 -24.50
N VAL A 361 -28.38 0.09 -24.11
CA VAL A 361 -28.39 -0.62 -22.81
C VAL A 361 -27.28 -1.67 -22.75
N PHE A 362 -27.04 -2.40 -23.84
CA PHE A 362 -25.96 -3.40 -23.92
C PHE A 362 -24.58 -2.77 -23.77
N ILE A 363 -24.30 -1.65 -24.44
CA ILE A 363 -23.02 -0.93 -24.31
C ILE A 363 -22.85 -0.42 -22.88
N CYS A 364 -23.87 0.20 -22.31
CA CYS A 364 -23.82 0.71 -20.93
C CYS A 364 -23.59 -0.42 -19.90
N ALA A 365 -24.30 -1.55 -20.04
CA ALA A 365 -24.12 -2.71 -19.17
C ALA A 365 -22.74 -3.36 -19.32
N THR A 366 -22.22 -3.44 -20.55
CA THR A 366 -20.88 -3.98 -20.82
C THR A 366 -19.81 -3.10 -20.20
N VAL A 367 -19.89 -1.77 -20.35
CA VAL A 367 -18.89 -0.86 -19.77
C VAL A 367 -19.00 -0.82 -18.25
N GLY A 368 -20.22 -0.68 -17.70
CA GLY A 368 -20.41 -0.53 -16.26
C GLY A 368 -20.17 -1.82 -15.48
N VAL A 369 -20.80 -2.92 -15.87
CA VAL A 369 -20.77 -4.16 -15.09
C VAL A 369 -19.58 -5.03 -15.49
N LEU A 370 -19.43 -5.33 -16.79
CA LEU A 370 -18.40 -6.27 -17.26
C LEU A 370 -17.01 -5.62 -17.29
N LEU A 371 -16.90 -4.34 -17.67
CA LEU A 371 -15.60 -3.70 -17.79
C LEU A 371 -15.17 -3.05 -16.48
N LEU A 372 -16.00 -2.25 -15.80
CA LEU A 372 -15.56 -1.61 -14.55
C LEU A 372 -15.62 -2.56 -13.35
N MET A 373 -16.77 -3.16 -13.08
CA MET A 373 -16.98 -3.91 -11.82
C MET A 373 -16.19 -5.21 -11.78
N GLU A 374 -16.22 -5.98 -12.88
CA GLU A 374 -15.54 -7.27 -12.98
C GLU A 374 -14.01 -7.12 -13.11
N THR A 375 -13.49 -6.14 -13.87
CA THR A 375 -12.03 -5.93 -13.94
C THR A 375 -11.47 -5.37 -12.63
N LEU A 376 -12.20 -4.52 -11.92
CA LEU A 376 -11.76 -4.02 -10.61
C LEU A 376 -11.73 -5.13 -9.56
N SER A 377 -12.71 -6.05 -9.59
CA SER A 377 -12.70 -7.26 -8.75
C SER A 377 -11.49 -8.14 -9.07
N ALA A 378 -11.24 -8.41 -10.36
CA ALA A 378 -10.08 -9.19 -10.80
C ALA A 378 -8.75 -8.53 -10.43
N PHE A 379 -8.65 -7.20 -10.57
CA PHE A 379 -7.47 -6.42 -10.20
C PHE A 379 -7.18 -6.49 -8.70
N LEU A 380 -8.19 -6.26 -7.85
CA LEU A 380 -8.03 -6.34 -6.40
C LEU A 380 -7.68 -7.75 -5.94
N HIS A 381 -8.24 -8.78 -6.60
CA HIS A 381 -7.85 -10.15 -6.35
C HIS A 381 -6.38 -10.38 -6.70
N ALA A 382 -5.93 -9.98 -7.90
CA ALA A 382 -4.54 -10.07 -8.33
C ALA A 382 -3.58 -9.30 -7.38
N LEU A 383 -3.98 -8.12 -6.92
CA LEU A 383 -3.23 -7.33 -5.94
C LEU A 383 -3.12 -8.07 -4.61
N ARG A 384 -4.22 -8.64 -4.09
CA ARG A 384 -4.22 -9.46 -2.87
C ARG A 384 -3.31 -10.67 -3.01
N LEU A 385 -3.36 -11.36 -4.15
CA LEU A 385 -2.46 -12.47 -4.47
C LEU A 385 -0.99 -12.02 -4.43
N HIS A 386 -0.66 -10.87 -5.02
CA HIS A 386 0.69 -10.34 -5.00
C HIS A 386 1.13 -9.92 -3.58
N TRP A 387 0.28 -9.21 -2.85
CA TRP A 387 0.59 -8.68 -1.53
C TRP A 387 0.70 -9.78 -0.48
N VAL A 388 -0.29 -10.67 -0.41
CA VAL A 388 -0.34 -11.71 0.61
C VAL A 388 0.52 -12.91 0.22
N GLU A 389 0.49 -13.36 -1.03
CA GLU A 389 1.09 -14.65 -1.39
C GLU A 389 2.50 -14.54 -1.96
N PHE A 390 2.79 -13.46 -2.69
CA PHE A 390 4.12 -13.24 -3.28
C PHE A 390 5.03 -12.49 -2.30
N GLN A 391 4.61 -11.35 -1.77
CA GLN A 391 5.46 -10.53 -0.88
C GLN A 391 5.74 -11.20 0.47
N SER A 392 4.77 -11.92 1.05
CA SER A 392 4.96 -12.65 2.33
C SER A 392 6.17 -13.60 2.33
N LYS A 393 6.63 -14.05 1.16
CA LYS A 393 7.73 -15.02 1.06
C LYS A 393 9.13 -14.42 1.20
N PHE A 394 9.31 -13.14 0.87
CA PHE A 394 10.63 -12.51 0.82
C PHE A 394 10.70 -11.13 1.49
N TYR A 395 9.57 -10.43 1.64
CA TYR A 395 9.51 -9.07 2.15
C TYR A 395 9.26 -9.10 3.67
N GLN A 396 10.22 -8.61 4.45
CA GLN A 396 10.16 -8.60 5.91
C GLN A 396 9.49 -7.34 6.50
N GLY A 397 9.18 -6.32 5.70
CA GLY A 397 8.33 -5.20 6.13
C GLY A 397 8.95 -4.13 7.02
N ASP A 398 10.13 -4.34 7.61
CA ASP A 398 10.72 -3.47 8.64
C ASP A 398 11.45 -2.21 8.11
N GLY A 399 10.89 -1.55 7.09
CA GLY A 399 11.49 -0.35 6.48
C GLY A 399 10.78 0.94 6.85
N TYR A 400 11.53 2.03 7.08
CA TYR A 400 10.97 3.38 7.08
C TYR A 400 11.08 3.97 5.67
N LYS A 401 10.01 4.66 5.23
CA LYS A 401 10.05 5.41 3.96
C LYS A 401 11.11 6.49 4.09
N PHE A 402 12.16 6.42 3.27
CA PHE A 402 13.19 7.46 3.22
C PHE A 402 12.55 8.75 2.71
N SER A 403 12.34 9.70 3.61
CA SER A 403 11.94 11.06 3.28
C SER A 403 13.20 11.94 3.39
N PRO A 404 13.86 12.27 2.26
CA PRO A 404 14.97 13.21 2.31
C PRO A 404 14.43 14.58 2.75
N PHE A 405 15.23 15.32 3.53
CA PHE A 405 14.90 16.70 3.84
C PHE A 405 14.86 17.51 2.53
N SER A 406 13.66 17.88 2.10
CA SER A 406 13.40 18.64 0.88
C SER A 406 12.72 19.94 1.25
N PHE A 407 13.20 21.07 0.72
CA PHE A 407 12.56 22.37 0.92
C PHE A 407 11.19 22.46 0.23
N VAL A 408 10.86 21.51 -0.66
CA VAL A 408 9.55 21.43 -1.32
C VAL A 408 8.45 20.98 -0.35
N SER A 409 8.75 20.09 0.61
CA SER A 409 7.75 19.60 1.57
C SER A 409 7.39 20.60 2.68
N ILE A 410 8.11 21.71 2.80
CA ILE A 410 7.83 22.76 3.79
C ILE A 410 6.70 23.70 3.33
N GLY A 411 6.44 23.78 2.02
CA GLY A 411 5.37 24.63 1.48
C GLY A 411 3.97 24.05 1.63
N ASP A 412 3.83 22.72 1.66
CA ASP A 412 2.54 22.03 1.68
C ASP A 412 1.94 21.89 3.09
N ASP A 413 2.74 22.10 4.14
CA ASP A 413 2.29 21.99 5.55
C ASP A 413 1.74 23.33 6.12
N GLU A 414 1.79 24.43 5.36
CA GLU A 414 1.34 25.77 5.78
C GLU A 414 0.02 26.25 5.12
N GLU A 415 -0.62 25.46 4.25
CA GLU A 415 -1.99 25.70 3.75
C GLU A 415 -3.05 24.93 4.56
#